data_AF-A0A7J4KM21-F1
#
_entry.id   AF-A0A7J4KM21-F1
#
_cell.length_a   1.000
_cell.length_b   1.000
_cell.length_c   1.000
_cell.angle_alpha   90.00
_cell.angle_beta   90.00
_cell.angle_gamma   90.00
#
_symmetry.space_group_name_H-M   'P 1'
#
loop_
_entity.id
_entity.type
_entity.pdbx_description
1 polymer ?
#
loop_
_entity_poly.entity_id
_entity_poly.type
_entity_poly.pdbx_seq_one_letter_code
_entity_poly.pdbx_strand_id
1 'polypeptide(L)' 'MAGENRNESKWAGRPRKMSQQQVSMAMQLYFSEGMPVREVADAIRVSHMTVWRALSRVSVGDVNEQLKVWNR' A
#
# COMPACT_ATOMS: atom_id res chain seq x y z
N MET A 1 27.65 -9.64 -35.42
CA MET A 1 26.39 -10.39 -35.58
C MET A 1 26.07 -11.07 -34.26
N ALA A 2 24.80 -10.99 -33.84
CA ALA A 2 24.15 -11.60 -32.65
C ALA A 2 24.78 -11.21 -31.29
N GLY A 3 24.18 -10.38 -30.44
CA GLY A 3 22.76 -10.19 -30.20
C GLY A 3 22.21 -11.37 -29.41
N GLU A 4 22.05 -11.23 -28.09
CA GLU A 4 20.84 -11.61 -27.33
C GLU A 4 21.11 -11.64 -25.82
N ASN A 5 20.88 -10.49 -25.18
CA ASN A 5 20.55 -10.42 -23.76
C ASN A 5 19.14 -11.01 -23.57
N ARG A 6 19.03 -12.33 -23.38
CA ARG A 6 17.79 -12.96 -22.90
C ARG A 6 17.72 -12.86 -21.39
N ASN A 7 17.48 -11.65 -20.87
CA ASN A 7 16.97 -11.51 -19.52
C ASN A 7 15.46 -11.81 -19.57
N GLU A 8 15.16 -13.10 -19.62
CA GLU A 8 13.82 -13.66 -19.55
C GLU A 8 13.19 -13.18 -18.24
N SER A 9 12.43 -12.09 -18.35
CA SER A 9 11.66 -11.52 -17.26
C SER A 9 10.62 -12.56 -16.87
N LYS A 10 10.95 -13.41 -15.89
CA LYS A 10 10.03 -14.37 -15.28
C LYS A 10 8.86 -13.60 -14.69
N TRP A 11 7.72 -13.66 -15.37
CA TRP A 11 6.44 -13.23 -14.84
C TRP A 11 6.05 -14.15 -13.70
N ALA A 12 6.62 -13.92 -12.52
CA ALA A 12 6.22 -14.55 -11.29
C ALA A 12 4.86 -13.94 -10.91
N GLY A 13 3.78 -14.66 -11.21
CA GLY A 13 2.38 -14.32 -10.95
C GLY A 13 2.01 -14.26 -9.46
N ARG A 14 2.80 -13.54 -8.65
CA ARG A 14 2.43 -13.22 -7.28
C ARG A 14 1.70 -11.87 -7.29
N PRO A 15 0.49 -11.77 -6.70
CA PRO A 15 -0.20 -10.50 -6.59
C PRO A 15 0.73 -9.42 -6.02
N ARG A 16 0.84 -8.27 -6.69
CA ARG A 16 1.63 -7.13 -6.16
C ARG A 16 1.07 -6.76 -4.79
N LYS A 17 1.84 -7.04 -3.74
CA LYS A 17 1.54 -6.51 -2.40
C LYS A 17 1.70 -4.99 -2.45
N MET A 18 0.87 -4.26 -1.69
CA MET A 18 1.14 -2.84 -1.45
C MET A 18 2.53 -2.70 -0.84
N SER A 19 3.28 -1.71 -1.32
CA SER A 19 4.53 -1.32 -0.69
C SER A 19 4.27 -0.77 0.71
N GLN A 20 5.28 -0.82 1.58
CA GLN A 20 5.17 -0.28 2.94
C GLN A 20 4.82 1.22 2.91
N GLN A 21 5.38 1.99 1.97
CA GLN A 21 5.04 3.39 1.76
C GLN A 21 3.55 3.59 1.43
N GLN A 22 2.99 2.77 0.54
CA GLN A 22 1.56 2.84 0.21
C GLN A 22 0.67 2.47 1.39
N VAL A 23 1.10 1.53 2.24
CA VAL A 23 0.36 1.18 3.47
C VAL A 23 0.38 2.36 4.45
N SER A 24 1.54 2.97 4.70
CA SER A 24 1.64 4.15 5.58
C SER A 24 0.79 5.31 5.07
N MET A 25 0.82 5.58 3.76
CA MET A 25 0.01 6.63 3.15
C MET A 25 -1.49 6.32 3.25
N ALA A 26 -1.89 5.06 3.01
CA ALA A 26 -3.29 4.65 3.19
C ALA A 26 -3.76 4.80 4.64
N MET A 27 -2.91 4.46 5.61
CA MET A 27 -3.21 4.60 7.03
C MET A 27 -3.31 6.07 7.44
N GLN A 28 -2.44 6.93 6.93
CA GLN A 28 -2.51 8.37 7.16
C GLN A 28 -3.82 8.96 6.64
N LEU A 29 -4.15 8.75 5.36
CA LEU A 29 -5.35 9.30 4.75
C LEU A 29 -6.61 8.77 5.45
N TYR A 30 -6.63 7.48 5.82
CA TYR A 30 -7.79 6.87 6.48
C TYR A 30 -7.95 7.29 7.96
N PHE A 31 -6.90 7.18 8.78
CA PHE A 31 -6.99 7.41 10.22
C PHE A 31 -6.77 8.86 10.64
N SER A 32 -5.91 9.60 9.92
CA SER A 32 -5.58 10.99 10.26
C SER A 32 -6.51 11.99 9.59
N GLU A 33 -6.86 11.77 8.32
CA GLU A 33 -7.71 12.67 7.55
C GLU A 33 -9.18 12.20 7.52
N GLY A 34 -9.45 10.98 7.99
CA GLY A 34 -10.81 10.43 8.03
C GLY A 34 -11.38 10.11 6.65
N MET A 35 -10.54 10.02 5.61
CA MET A 35 -11.01 9.74 4.25
C MET A 35 -11.64 8.35 4.15
N PRO A 36 -12.75 8.20 3.40
CA PRO A 36 -13.32 6.90 3.14
C PRO A 36 -12.36 6.03 2.30
N VAL A 37 -12.35 4.72 2.55
CA VAL A 37 -11.43 3.74 1.93
C VAL A 37 -11.40 3.85 0.39
N ARG A 38 -12.52 4.23 -0.23
CA ARG A 38 -12.63 4.43 -1.68
C ARG A 38 -11.79 5.61 -2.17
N GLU A 39 -11.87 6.75 -1.49
CA GLU A 39 -11.06 7.94 -1.82
C GLU A 39 -9.57 7.70 -1.56
N VAL A 40 -9.25 6.99 -0.47
CA VAL A 40 -7.88 6.55 -0.19
C VAL A 40 -7.35 5.67 -1.33
N ALA A 41 -8.15 4.73 -1.83
CA ALA A 41 -7.77 3.85 -2.94
C ALA A 41 -7.51 4.63 -4.24
N ASP A 42 -8.38 5.60 -4.55
CA ASP A 42 -8.23 6.47 -5.71
C ASP A 42 -6.98 7.35 -5.59
N ALA A 43 -6.71 7.92 -4.41
CA ALA A 43 -5.55 8.75 -4.13
C ALA A 43 -4.23 7.99 -4.29
N ILE A 44 -4.17 6.74 -3.82
CA ILE A 44 -2.95 5.92 -3.89
C ILE A 44 -2.89 5.00 -5.13
N ARG A 45 -3.89 5.09 -6.01
CA ARG A 45 -4.04 4.35 -7.28
C ARG A 45 -3.96 2.83 -7.11
N VAL A 46 -4.66 2.29 -6.13
CA VAL A 46 -4.80 0.84 -5.93
C VAL A 46 -6.28 0.45 -5.85
N SER A 47 -6.59 -0.84 -5.96
CA SER A 47 -7.99 -1.26 -5.85
C SER A 47 -8.53 -1.03 -4.44
N HIS A 48 -9.81 -0.66 -4.35
CA HIS A 48 -10.52 -0.52 -3.08
C HIS A 48 -10.34 -1.74 -2.16
N MET A 49 -10.36 -2.94 -2.74
CA MET A 49 -10.21 -4.19 -2.00
C MET A 49 -8.78 -4.41 -1.48
N THR A 50 -7.78 -3.86 -2.17
CA THR A 50 -6.38 -3.88 -1.72
C THR A 50 -6.19 -3.00 -0.50
N VAL A 51 -6.76 -1.79 -0.50
CA VAL A 51 -6.71 -0.87 0.65
C VAL A 51 -7.43 -1.49 1.84
N TRP A 52 -8.64 -2.01 1.64
CA TRP A 52 -9.41 -2.66 2.70
C TRP A 52 -8.62 -3.81 3.34
N ARG A 53 -8.06 -4.72 2.52
CA ARG A 53 -7.22 -5.82 3.02
C ARG A 53 -5.97 -5.34 3.74
N ALA A 54 -5.37 -4.22 3.32
CA ALA A 54 -4.21 -3.65 3.98
C ALA A 54 -4.60 -3.10 5.35
N LEU A 55 -5.62 -2.24 5.42
CA LEU A 55 -6.11 -1.62 6.66
C LEU A 55 -6.64 -2.66 7.66
N SER A 56 -7.38 -3.68 7.20
CA SER A 56 -7.91 -4.73 8.08
C SER A 56 -6.83 -5.65 8.68
N ARG A 57 -5.61 -5.62 8.15
CA ARG A 57 -4.47 -6.37 8.71
C ARG A 57 -3.66 -5.57 9.72
N VAL A 58 -3.89 -4.26 9.80
CA VAL A 58 -3.24 -3.40 10.77
C VAL A 58 -3.97 -3.57 12.10
N SER A 59 -3.24 -3.91 13.17
CA SER A 59 -3.81 -3.92 14.51
C SER A 59 -3.98 -2.48 15.01
N VAL A 60 -5.01 -2.21 15.82
CA VAL A 60 -5.24 -0.88 16.42
C VAL A 60 -4.00 -0.39 17.20
N GLY A 61 -3.18 -1.30 17.73
CA GLY A 61 -1.90 -0.98 18.36
C GLY A 61 -0.87 -0.36 17.40
N ASP A 62 -0.76 -0.88 16.17
CA ASP A 62 0.20 -0.42 15.16
C ASP A 62 -0.14 0.98 14.62
N VAL A 63 -1.44 1.31 14.58
CA VAL A 63 -1.93 2.62 14.12
C VAL A 63 -1.49 3.73 15.07
N ASN A 64 -1.61 3.51 16.39
CA ASN A 64 -1.29 4.52 17.40
C ASN A 64 0.21 4.84 17.45
N GLU A 65 1.06 3.85 17.22
CA GLU A 65 2.51 4.06 17.17
C GLU A 65 2.92 4.82 15.91
N GLN A 66 2.35 4.49 14.75
CA GLN A 66 2.60 5.23 13.53
C GLN A 66 2.11 6.67 13.61
N LEU A 67 0.87 6.94 14.03
CA LEU A 67 0.35 8.31 14.12
C LEU A 67 1.17 9.20 15.05
N LYS A 68 1.77 8.65 16.13
CA LYS A 68 2.65 9.39 17.04
C LYS A 68 3.98 9.79 16.41
N VAL A 69 4.55 8.97 15.53
CA VAL A 69 5.82 9.27 14.84
C VAL A 69 5.67 10.46 13.89
N TRP A 70 4.49 10.61 13.28
CA TRP A 70 4.24 11.68 12.30
C TRP A 70 3.86 13.03 12.94
N ASN A 71 3.37 13.03 14.18
CA ASN A 71 2.89 14.24 14.87
C ASN A 71 3.93 14.85 15.83
N ARG A 72 5.21 14.58 15.59
CA ARG A 72 6.36 15.05 16.38
C ARG A 72 7.22 16.01 15.57
#